data_AF-A0A957H748-F1
#
_entry.id   AF-A0A957H748-F1
#
_cell.length_a   1.000
_cell.length_b   1.000
_cell.length_c   1.000
_cell.angle_alpha   90.00
_cell.angle_beta   90.00
_cell.angle_gamma   90.00
#
_symmetry.space_group_name_H-M   'P 1'
#
loop_
_entity.id
_entity.type
_entity.pdbx_description
1 polymer ?
#
loop_
_entity_poly.entity_id
_entity_poly.type
_entity_poly.pdbx_seq_one_letter_code
_entity_poly.pdbx_strand_id
1 'polypeptide(L)'
;MNPVTPHAHPLDLTAYYTIDRAELTGDLRPLADGSYSYGAQIWRGFPFLLGSTGSPNVILLDETAIHISLGGLKANYLLFAHVVEDRLTNYQPGLADSEADGNELGHHVSDYTLIYEDDSKVTTPIQRRFAIQQSRVGWGASAFMALPALGPEIFNTVTEEFTAGRPVSREYGQGEARVDAGRDRSREHIWLYALPNPQPDKPLRELICAPVDERSLIYAISHTQLNDHPLRGQVRQKRRLV
;
A
#
# COMPACT_ATOMS: atom_id res chain seq x y z
N MET A 1 17.57 -0.97 8.54
CA MET A 1 16.83 -1.87 7.65
C MET A 1 15.94 -2.74 8.53
N ASN A 2 14.62 -2.70 8.34
CA ASN A 2 13.71 -3.50 9.17
C ASN A 2 13.93 -4.99 8.88
N PRO A 3 14.05 -5.87 9.89
CA PRO A 3 14.16 -7.30 9.64
C PRO A 3 12.90 -7.80 8.92
N VAL A 4 13.10 -8.67 7.94
CA VAL A 4 12.00 -9.35 7.25
C VAL A 4 11.37 -10.39 8.17
N THR A 5 10.05 -10.42 8.23
CA THR A 5 9.33 -11.49 8.94
C THR A 5 9.48 -12.81 8.20
N PRO A 6 9.78 -13.92 8.88
CA PRO A 6 9.77 -15.25 8.25
C PRO A 6 8.35 -15.81 8.04
N HIS A 7 7.32 -15.10 8.51
CA HIS A 7 5.93 -15.58 8.50
C HIS A 7 5.10 -15.07 7.32
N ALA A 8 5.74 -14.43 6.34
CA ALA A 8 5.06 -13.93 5.16
C ALA A 8 5.91 -14.17 3.91
N HIS A 9 5.24 -14.36 2.79
CA HIS A 9 5.88 -14.63 1.51
C HIS A 9 5.24 -13.79 0.40
N PRO A 10 6.04 -13.21 -0.52
CA PRO A 10 5.50 -12.50 -1.66
C PRO A 10 4.90 -13.47 -2.67
N LEU A 11 3.84 -13.03 -3.36
CA LEU A 11 3.35 -13.69 -4.56
C LEU A 11 4.14 -13.18 -5.77
N ASP A 12 4.48 -14.08 -6.69
CA ASP A 12 5.01 -13.69 -7.99
C ASP A 12 3.86 -13.28 -8.91
N LEU A 13 3.75 -11.99 -9.17
CA LEU A 13 2.70 -11.41 -10.02
C LEU A 13 3.15 -11.18 -11.46
N THR A 14 4.35 -11.63 -11.85
CA THR A 14 4.93 -11.33 -13.17
C THR A 14 4.02 -11.70 -14.33
N ALA A 15 3.31 -12.82 -14.24
CA ALA A 15 2.38 -13.28 -15.28
C ALA A 15 1.05 -12.52 -15.31
N TYR A 16 0.78 -11.68 -14.30
CA TYR A 16 -0.50 -10.97 -14.11
C TYR A 16 -0.38 -9.45 -14.28
N TYR A 17 0.84 -8.91 -14.36
CA TYR A 17 1.04 -7.49 -14.64
C TYR A 17 0.50 -7.10 -16.01
N THR A 18 -0.20 -5.97 -16.07
CA THR A 18 -0.92 -5.54 -17.28
C THR A 18 -0.30 -4.30 -17.94
N ILE A 19 0.46 -3.50 -17.19
CA ILE A 19 1.09 -2.29 -17.72
C ILE A 19 2.45 -2.02 -17.06
N ASP A 20 3.38 -1.38 -17.79
CA ASP A 20 4.59 -0.81 -17.18
C ASP A 20 4.21 0.50 -16.51
N ARG A 21 4.48 0.63 -15.22
CA ARG A 21 4.17 1.86 -14.46
C ARG A 21 4.86 3.12 -15.01
N ALA A 22 5.92 2.98 -15.81
CA ALA A 22 6.56 4.09 -16.51
C ALA A 22 5.69 4.65 -17.66
N GLU A 23 4.75 3.87 -18.19
CA GLU A 23 3.82 4.26 -19.24
C GLU A 23 2.52 4.88 -18.69
N LEU A 24 2.33 4.86 -17.36
CA LEU A 24 1.18 5.48 -16.72
C LEU A 24 1.20 7.00 -16.93
N THR A 25 0.01 7.54 -17.19
CA THR A 25 -0.23 8.97 -17.42
C THR A 25 -1.29 9.50 -16.47
N GLY A 26 -1.46 10.81 -16.43
CA GLY A 26 -2.47 11.46 -15.59
C GLY A 26 -2.27 11.17 -14.10
N ASP A 27 -3.38 10.91 -13.42
CA ASP A 27 -3.48 10.85 -11.96
C ASP A 27 -3.02 9.51 -11.35
N LEU A 28 -2.65 8.55 -12.18
CA LEU A 28 -1.96 7.30 -11.78
C LEU A 28 -0.46 7.33 -12.04
N ARG A 29 0.06 8.35 -12.71
CA ARG A 29 1.49 8.44 -13.03
C ARG A 29 2.30 8.51 -11.74
N PRO A 30 3.37 7.70 -11.56
CA PRO A 30 4.29 7.86 -10.43
C PRO A 30 5.05 9.20 -10.46
N LEU A 31 5.35 9.77 -9.29
CA LEU A 31 6.32 10.84 -9.14
C LEU A 31 7.74 10.31 -9.41
N ALA A 32 8.56 11.14 -10.06
CA ALA A 32 9.93 10.76 -10.46
C ALA A 32 10.88 10.51 -9.26
N ASP A 33 10.54 11.03 -8.09
CA ASP A 33 11.27 10.89 -6.82
C ASP A 33 10.59 9.88 -5.86
N GLY A 34 9.51 9.22 -6.30
CA GLY A 34 8.83 8.19 -5.54
C GLY A 34 9.80 7.09 -5.13
N SER A 35 9.80 6.73 -3.85
CA SER A 35 10.69 5.71 -3.26
C SER A 35 10.47 4.26 -3.74
N TYR A 36 9.75 4.08 -4.86
CA TYR A 36 9.34 2.79 -5.39
C TYR A 36 10.47 2.08 -6.10
N SER A 37 11.19 1.30 -5.34
CA SER A 37 12.19 0.40 -5.87
C SER A 37 11.50 -0.80 -6.55
N TYR A 38 12.01 -1.22 -7.71
CA TYR A 38 11.57 -2.43 -8.40
C TYR A 38 12.02 -3.71 -7.64
N GLY A 39 11.50 -4.87 -8.00
CA GLY A 39 11.95 -6.15 -7.43
C GLY A 39 11.63 -6.35 -5.95
N ALA A 40 12.50 -7.07 -5.23
CA ALA A 40 12.26 -7.44 -3.84
C ALA A 40 12.32 -6.24 -2.88
N GLN A 41 11.24 -6.00 -2.15
CA GLN A 41 11.08 -4.90 -1.20
C GLN A 41 10.71 -5.42 0.19
N ILE A 42 11.06 -4.64 1.22
CA ILE A 42 10.64 -4.90 2.60
C ILE A 42 9.93 -3.66 3.12
N TRP A 43 8.62 -3.76 3.35
CA TRP A 43 7.81 -2.69 3.88
C TRP A 43 7.14 -3.11 5.17
N ARG A 44 7.34 -2.29 6.22
CA ARG A 44 6.87 -2.57 7.59
C ARG A 44 7.20 -3.99 8.11
N GLY A 45 8.32 -4.55 7.65
CA GLY A 45 8.78 -5.89 8.02
C GLY A 45 8.22 -7.02 7.16
N PHE A 46 7.34 -6.74 6.19
CA PHE A 46 6.79 -7.74 5.27
C PHE A 46 7.53 -7.70 3.93
N PRO A 47 7.87 -8.87 3.36
CA PRO A 47 8.47 -8.93 2.03
C PRO A 47 7.40 -8.65 0.97
N PHE A 48 7.77 -8.00 -0.12
CA PHE A 48 6.98 -7.84 -1.34
C PHE A 48 7.88 -8.06 -2.56
N LEU A 49 7.31 -8.54 -3.65
CA LEU A 49 8.01 -8.69 -4.93
C LEU A 49 7.33 -7.79 -5.96
N LEU A 50 7.92 -6.63 -6.22
CA LEU A 50 7.47 -5.72 -7.26
C LEU A 50 8.00 -6.18 -8.62
N GLY A 51 7.32 -5.77 -9.70
CA GLY A 51 7.79 -6.04 -11.05
C GLY A 51 9.15 -5.38 -11.37
N SER A 52 9.67 -5.69 -12.55
CA SER A 52 10.96 -5.16 -13.06
C SER A 52 10.74 -4.04 -14.08
N THR A 53 11.78 -3.26 -14.37
CA THR A 53 11.75 -2.22 -15.42
C THR A 53 11.71 -2.84 -16.82
N GLY A 54 11.08 -2.16 -17.78
CA GLY A 54 11.16 -2.53 -19.20
C GLY A 54 10.18 -3.63 -19.62
N SER A 55 9.19 -3.92 -18.78
CA SER A 55 8.07 -4.82 -19.03
C SER A 55 6.90 -4.40 -18.14
N PRO A 56 5.67 -4.90 -18.40
CA PRO A 56 4.58 -4.77 -17.45
C PRO A 56 5.01 -5.17 -16.03
N ASN A 57 4.73 -4.30 -15.07
CA ASN A 57 5.25 -4.40 -13.70
C ASN A 57 4.28 -3.97 -12.60
N VAL A 58 3.05 -3.62 -12.98
CA VAL A 58 1.92 -3.38 -12.09
C VAL A 58 0.64 -3.94 -12.72
N ILE A 59 -0.34 -4.28 -11.89
CA ILE A 59 -1.68 -4.64 -12.33
C ILE A 59 -2.53 -3.38 -12.31
N LEU A 60 -2.97 -2.91 -13.48
CA LEU A 60 -4.01 -1.90 -13.61
C LEU A 60 -5.40 -2.55 -13.57
N LEU A 61 -6.20 -2.12 -12.61
CA LEU A 61 -7.64 -2.40 -12.53
C LEU A 61 -8.39 -1.20 -13.08
N ASP A 62 -9.04 -1.36 -14.22
CA ASP A 62 -9.80 -0.31 -14.91
C ASP A 62 -11.09 -0.91 -15.50
N GLU A 63 -10.98 -1.69 -16.58
CA GLU A 63 -12.15 -2.27 -17.25
C GLU A 63 -12.31 -3.77 -17.03
N THR A 64 -11.21 -4.50 -16.83
CA THR A 64 -11.20 -5.97 -16.82
C THR A 64 -10.78 -6.51 -15.46
N ALA A 65 -11.48 -7.54 -14.99
CA ALA A 65 -11.11 -8.27 -13.78
C ALA A 65 -9.84 -9.11 -14.00
N ILE A 66 -8.97 -9.13 -13.00
CA ILE A 66 -7.71 -9.88 -13.04
C ILE A 66 -7.83 -11.11 -12.15
N HIS A 67 -7.47 -12.25 -12.72
CA HIS A 67 -7.59 -13.57 -12.13
C HIS A 67 -6.21 -14.10 -11.78
N ILE A 68 -5.90 -14.14 -10.49
CA ILE A 68 -4.59 -14.52 -9.96
C ILE A 68 -4.70 -15.93 -9.36
N SER A 69 -3.95 -16.88 -9.90
CA SER A 69 -3.88 -18.23 -9.34
C SER A 69 -3.09 -18.22 -8.03
N LEU A 70 -3.65 -18.83 -7.00
CA LEU A 70 -3.03 -18.92 -5.67
C LEU A 70 -2.50 -20.32 -5.34
N GLY A 71 -2.68 -21.28 -6.25
CA GLY A 71 -2.05 -22.61 -6.15
C GLY A 71 -2.42 -23.41 -4.89
N GLY A 72 -3.60 -23.19 -4.32
CA GLY A 72 -4.05 -23.90 -3.12
C GLY A 72 -3.39 -23.41 -1.82
N LEU A 73 -2.73 -22.25 -1.82
CA LEU A 73 -2.09 -21.74 -0.60
C LEU A 73 -3.13 -21.46 0.49
N LYS A 74 -2.73 -21.61 1.75
CA LYS A 74 -3.50 -21.18 2.91
C LYS A 74 -2.91 -19.89 3.47
N ALA A 75 -3.77 -18.93 3.76
CA ALA A 75 -3.37 -17.65 4.32
C ALA A 75 -4.46 -17.13 5.26
N ASN A 76 -4.06 -16.47 6.33
CA ASN A 76 -4.97 -15.71 7.19
C ASN A 76 -5.19 -14.31 6.63
N TYR A 77 -4.17 -13.75 5.97
CA TYR A 77 -4.24 -12.45 5.33
C TYR A 77 -3.50 -12.46 3.99
N LEU A 78 -4.06 -11.73 3.03
CA LEU A 78 -3.34 -11.24 1.86
C LEU A 78 -3.04 -9.76 2.06
N LEU A 79 -1.78 -9.38 1.98
CA LEU A 79 -1.30 -8.01 2.08
C LEU A 79 -1.15 -7.43 0.68
N PHE A 80 -1.95 -6.43 0.37
CA PHE A 80 -1.90 -5.71 -0.90
C PHE A 80 -1.04 -4.46 -0.75
N ALA A 81 -0.21 -4.21 -1.75
CA ALA A 81 0.44 -2.93 -1.98
C ALA A 81 -0.23 -2.26 -3.18
N HIS A 82 -1.10 -1.29 -2.95
CA HIS A 82 -1.94 -0.72 -3.99
C HIS A 82 -2.24 0.77 -3.79
N VAL A 83 -2.71 1.42 -4.85
CA VAL A 83 -3.19 2.81 -4.84
C VAL A 83 -4.42 2.94 -5.72
N VAL A 84 -5.32 3.86 -5.38
CA VAL A 84 -6.39 4.29 -6.29
C VAL A 84 -5.92 5.55 -7.03
N GLU A 85 -6.48 5.81 -8.20
CA GLU A 85 -6.21 7.03 -8.97
C GLU A 85 -6.40 8.29 -8.13
N ASP A 86 -5.49 9.27 -8.27
CA ASP A 86 -5.66 10.55 -7.58
C ASP A 86 -6.90 11.26 -8.12
N ARG A 87 -7.64 11.90 -7.20
CA ARG A 87 -8.74 12.78 -7.58
C ARG A 87 -8.39 14.19 -7.17
N LEU A 88 -8.57 15.10 -8.12
CA LEU A 88 -8.54 16.53 -7.86
C LEU A 88 -9.70 16.86 -6.92
N THR A 89 -9.35 17.52 -5.82
CA THR A 89 -10.31 18.07 -4.90
C THR A 89 -11.12 19.12 -5.62
N ASN A 90 -12.44 19.02 -5.51
CA ASN A 90 -13.34 20.04 -6.04
C ASN A 90 -14.27 20.49 -4.92
N TYR A 91 -13.84 21.51 -4.17
CA TYR A 91 -14.66 22.07 -3.09
C TYR A 91 -15.94 22.71 -3.62
N GLN A 92 -15.88 23.42 -4.76
CA GLN A 92 -17.06 23.96 -5.45
C GLN A 92 -16.83 24.07 -6.96
N PRO A 93 -17.84 23.75 -7.79
CA PRO A 93 -17.76 23.96 -9.23
C PRO A 93 -17.40 25.41 -9.61
N GLY A 94 -16.35 25.58 -10.41
CA GLY A 94 -15.91 26.89 -10.90
C GLY A 94 -14.89 27.61 -10.02
N LEU A 95 -14.59 27.09 -8.82
CA LEU A 95 -13.37 27.45 -8.11
C LEU A 95 -12.22 26.61 -8.66
N ALA A 96 -11.14 27.28 -9.09
CA ALA A 96 -9.93 26.59 -9.47
C ALA A 96 -9.34 25.92 -8.23
N ASP A 97 -9.37 24.60 -8.22
CA ASP A 97 -8.62 23.77 -7.29
C ASP A 97 -7.87 22.73 -8.12
N SER A 98 -6.56 22.66 -7.91
CA SER A 98 -5.67 21.68 -8.52
C SER A 98 -4.99 20.82 -7.48
N GLU A 99 -5.42 20.90 -6.21
CA GLU A 99 -4.94 20.03 -5.16
C GLU A 99 -5.63 18.66 -5.26
N ALA A 100 -4.89 17.60 -4.96
CA ALA A 100 -5.43 16.27 -4.75
C ALA A 100 -5.29 15.95 -3.26
N ASP A 101 -6.27 16.38 -2.47
CA ASP A 101 -6.20 16.27 -1.00
C ASP A 101 -6.50 14.86 -0.49
N GLY A 102 -7.15 14.01 -1.30
CA GLY A 102 -7.51 12.64 -0.97
C GLY A 102 -8.58 12.50 0.12
N ASN A 103 -9.34 13.55 0.43
CA ASN A 103 -10.30 13.53 1.54
C ASN A 103 -11.62 12.79 1.22
N GLU A 104 -11.91 12.54 -0.05
CA GLU A 104 -13.08 11.76 -0.47
C GLU A 104 -13.09 10.37 0.16
N LEU A 105 -14.28 9.89 0.54
CA LEU A 105 -14.45 8.73 1.41
C LEU A 105 -15.50 7.77 0.87
N GLY A 106 -15.22 6.47 0.97
CA GLY A 106 -16.24 5.42 0.90
C GLY A 106 -16.67 5.00 -0.51
N HIS A 107 -16.16 5.66 -1.56
CA HIS A 107 -16.35 5.20 -2.93
C HIS A 107 -15.83 3.78 -3.14
N HIS A 108 -16.56 3.00 -3.94
CA HIS A 108 -16.28 1.60 -4.21
C HIS A 108 -15.29 1.48 -5.36
N VAL A 109 -14.03 1.25 -5.04
CA VAL A 109 -12.94 1.24 -6.03
C VAL A 109 -12.93 -0.08 -6.80
N SER A 110 -12.93 -1.19 -6.07
CA SER A 110 -12.79 -2.52 -6.65
C SER A 110 -13.38 -3.58 -5.73
N ASP A 111 -13.61 -4.78 -6.24
CA ASP A 111 -13.96 -5.97 -5.46
C ASP A 111 -12.81 -6.99 -5.49
N TYR A 112 -12.37 -7.42 -4.30
CA TYR A 112 -11.41 -8.52 -4.16
C TYR A 112 -12.14 -9.77 -3.69
N THR A 113 -12.16 -10.79 -4.54
CA THR A 113 -12.87 -12.04 -4.29
C THR A 113 -11.88 -13.18 -4.11
N LEU A 114 -11.92 -13.81 -2.94
CA LEU A 114 -11.23 -15.05 -2.64
C LEU A 114 -12.08 -16.24 -3.12
N ILE A 115 -11.52 -17.09 -3.96
CA ILE A 115 -12.12 -18.34 -4.42
C ILE A 115 -11.34 -19.50 -3.80
N TYR A 116 -12.04 -20.40 -3.11
CA TYR A 116 -11.43 -21.58 -2.50
C TYR A 116 -11.47 -22.78 -3.45
N GLU A 117 -10.73 -23.85 -3.15
CA GLU A 117 -10.72 -25.08 -3.96
C GLU A 117 -12.07 -25.81 -4.00
N ASP A 118 -12.95 -25.55 -3.03
CA ASP A 118 -14.33 -26.07 -3.00
C ASP A 118 -15.33 -25.19 -3.77
N ASP A 119 -14.83 -24.24 -4.56
CA ASP A 119 -15.57 -23.21 -5.32
C ASP A 119 -16.43 -22.26 -4.47
N SER A 120 -16.36 -22.36 -3.14
CA SER A 120 -16.91 -21.30 -2.29
C SER A 120 -16.14 -20.00 -2.53
N LYS A 121 -16.80 -18.86 -2.29
CA LYS A 121 -16.22 -17.54 -2.54
C LYS A 121 -16.59 -16.54 -1.49
N VAL A 122 -15.68 -15.61 -1.23
CA VAL A 122 -15.95 -14.43 -0.40
C VAL A 122 -15.43 -13.19 -1.11
N THR A 123 -16.31 -12.22 -1.32
CA THR A 123 -15.99 -10.92 -1.91
C THR A 123 -15.88 -9.86 -0.82
N THR A 124 -14.83 -9.04 -0.90
CA THR A 124 -14.62 -7.88 -0.04
C THR A 124 -14.58 -6.62 -0.91
N PRO A 125 -15.48 -5.64 -0.67
CA PRO A 125 -15.41 -4.36 -1.36
C PRO A 125 -14.22 -3.55 -0.84
N ILE A 126 -13.46 -2.99 -1.78
CA ILE A 126 -12.33 -2.12 -1.51
C ILE A 126 -12.80 -0.70 -1.69
N GLN A 127 -12.80 0.03 -0.57
CA GLN A 127 -13.32 1.40 -0.52
C GLN A 127 -12.22 2.42 -0.31
N ARG A 128 -12.37 3.57 -0.99
CA ARG A 128 -11.47 4.72 -0.89
C ARG A 128 -11.38 5.22 0.55
N ARG A 129 -10.15 5.52 0.96
CA ARG A 129 -9.75 5.95 2.31
C ARG A 129 -10.08 4.93 3.42
N PHE A 130 -10.54 3.73 3.07
CA PHE A 130 -10.65 2.61 3.99
C PHE A 130 -9.54 1.60 3.71
N ALA A 131 -9.75 0.74 2.72
CA ALA A 131 -8.82 -0.31 2.33
C ALA A 131 -7.74 0.20 1.38
N ILE A 132 -8.07 1.17 0.52
CA ILE A 132 -7.12 1.75 -0.44
C ILE A 132 -7.16 3.27 -0.33
N GLN A 133 -6.09 3.94 -0.75
CA GLN A 133 -6.07 5.38 -0.89
C GLN A 133 -5.17 5.79 -2.06
N GLN A 134 -5.38 7.02 -2.52
CA GLN A 134 -4.64 7.61 -3.60
C GLN A 134 -3.18 7.89 -3.20
N SER A 135 -2.32 8.04 -4.20
CA SER A 135 -0.87 8.16 -3.99
C SER A 135 -0.51 9.49 -3.33
N ARG A 136 -1.14 10.58 -3.78
CA ARG A 136 -0.88 11.93 -3.30
C ARG A 136 -1.98 12.35 -2.34
N VAL A 137 -1.66 12.51 -1.06
CA VAL A 137 -2.66 12.83 -0.04
C VAL A 137 -2.32 14.09 0.73
N GLY A 138 -3.37 14.83 1.07
CA GLY A 138 -3.35 15.91 2.02
C GLY A 138 -3.10 15.43 3.45
N TRP A 139 -2.82 16.39 4.34
CA TRP A 139 -2.79 16.10 5.77
C TRP A 139 -4.16 15.62 6.23
N GLY A 140 -4.19 14.55 7.03
CA GLY A 140 -5.43 13.94 7.51
C GLY A 140 -6.08 12.92 6.56
N ALA A 141 -5.67 12.85 5.29
CA ALA A 141 -6.28 11.98 4.28
C ALA A 141 -5.72 10.55 4.24
N SER A 142 -5.20 10.03 5.36
CA SER A 142 -4.76 8.63 5.42
C SER A 142 -5.92 7.64 5.34
N ALA A 143 -5.65 6.46 4.80
CA ALA A 143 -6.58 5.34 4.86
C ALA A 143 -6.82 4.85 6.31
N PHE A 144 -8.04 4.41 6.62
CA PHE A 144 -8.41 3.91 7.94
C PHE A 144 -7.93 2.48 8.22
N MET A 145 -7.95 1.62 7.20
CA MET A 145 -7.60 0.20 7.29
C MET A 145 -6.26 -0.15 6.65
N ALA A 146 -5.65 0.77 5.92
CA ALA A 146 -4.34 0.62 5.31
C ALA A 146 -3.29 1.56 5.92
N LEU A 147 -2.01 1.25 5.69
CA LEU A 147 -0.88 2.07 6.10
C LEU A 147 0.01 2.37 4.90
N PRO A 148 0.67 3.55 4.82
CA PRO A 148 1.65 3.77 3.77
C PRO A 148 2.78 2.75 3.88
N ALA A 149 3.33 2.30 2.75
CA ALA A 149 4.38 1.29 2.68
C ALA A 149 5.64 1.73 3.42
N LEU A 150 6.02 3.00 3.23
CA LEU A 150 7.06 3.62 4.01
C LEU A 150 6.58 3.85 5.46
N GLY A 151 7.43 3.44 6.39
CA GLY A 151 7.23 3.69 7.81
C GLY A 151 7.57 5.13 8.20
N PRO A 152 7.28 5.51 9.46
CA PRO A 152 7.81 6.75 9.99
C PRO A 152 9.35 6.73 9.98
N GLU A 153 9.93 7.90 9.77
CA GLU A 153 11.37 8.11 9.71
C GLU A 153 11.81 8.90 10.94
N ILE A 154 12.90 8.49 11.58
CA ILE A 154 13.52 9.23 12.68
C ILE A 154 14.70 9.99 12.11
N PHE A 155 14.85 11.24 12.51
CA PHE A 155 15.94 12.10 12.05
C PHE A 155 16.42 13.01 13.18
N ASN A 156 17.60 13.60 13.00
CA ASN A 156 18.20 14.50 14.00
C ASN A 156 17.48 15.86 14.00
N THR A 157 17.43 16.53 15.14
CA THR A 157 16.92 17.91 15.17
C THR A 157 17.85 18.87 14.43
N VAL A 158 17.32 20.03 14.05
CA VAL A 158 18.12 21.14 13.48
C VAL A 158 19.31 21.49 14.37
N THR A 159 19.11 21.54 15.70
CA THR A 159 20.19 21.84 16.65
C THR A 159 21.25 20.74 16.68
N GLU A 160 20.87 19.47 16.59
CA GLU A 160 21.79 18.33 16.55
C GLU A 160 22.59 18.32 15.25
N GLU A 161 21.97 18.61 14.10
CA GLU A 161 22.66 18.72 12.82
C GLU A 161 23.63 19.91 12.81
N PHE A 162 23.17 21.09 13.24
CA PHE A 162 23.98 22.30 13.32
C PHE A 162 25.19 22.13 14.25
N THR A 163 24.98 21.61 15.46
CA THR A 163 26.06 21.37 16.45
C THR A 163 27.08 20.36 15.93
N ALA A 164 26.63 19.38 15.14
CA ALA A 164 27.50 18.40 14.49
C ALA A 164 28.17 18.93 13.21
N GLY A 165 27.96 20.20 12.82
CA GLY A 165 28.49 20.78 11.58
C GLY A 165 27.93 20.14 10.31
N ARG A 166 26.75 19.49 10.38
CA ARG A 166 26.08 18.86 9.24
C ARG A 166 25.10 19.84 8.58
N PRO A 167 24.85 19.71 7.27
CA PRO A 167 23.78 20.46 6.61
C PRO A 167 22.45 20.19 7.32
N VAL A 168 21.69 21.25 7.56
CA VAL A 168 20.35 21.15 8.13
C VAL A 168 19.42 20.59 7.05
N SER A 169 18.78 19.46 7.35
CA SER A 169 17.93 18.73 6.41
C SER A 169 16.44 19.00 6.59
N ARG A 170 16.05 19.67 7.70
CA ARG A 170 14.66 19.93 8.09
C ARG A 170 14.46 21.33 8.63
N GLU A 171 13.23 21.84 8.54
CA GLU A 171 12.86 23.11 9.18
C GLU A 171 12.73 22.94 10.70
N TYR A 172 12.96 24.02 11.46
CA TYR A 172 12.96 24.01 12.92
C TYR A 172 11.71 23.34 13.51
N GLY A 173 10.51 23.73 13.06
CA GLY A 173 9.24 23.17 13.57
C GLY A 173 9.02 21.70 13.22
N GLN A 174 9.42 21.27 12.02
CA GLN A 174 9.37 19.85 11.64
C GLN A 174 10.36 19.02 12.46
N GLY A 175 11.47 19.61 12.87
CA GLY A 175 12.53 18.94 13.61
C GLY A 175 12.32 18.74 15.10
N GLU A 176 11.35 19.41 15.73
CA GLU A 176 11.16 19.30 17.18
C GLU A 176 10.79 17.88 17.65
N ALA A 177 9.96 17.19 16.86
CA ALA A 177 9.47 15.85 17.20
C ALA A 177 10.46 14.72 16.87
N ARG A 178 11.57 15.01 16.16
CA ARG A 178 12.55 14.02 15.65
C ARG A 178 11.95 12.88 14.82
N VAL A 179 10.74 13.05 14.31
CA VAL A 179 10.01 12.00 13.59
C VAL A 179 9.16 12.60 12.48
N ASP A 180 9.20 11.96 11.33
CA ASP A 180 8.26 12.16 10.23
C ASP A 180 7.31 10.96 10.28
N ALA A 181 6.00 11.21 10.29
CA ALA A 181 4.99 10.15 10.30
C ALA A 181 5.01 9.30 9.01
N GLY A 182 5.72 9.73 7.97
CA GLY A 182 5.77 9.12 6.65
C GLY A 182 4.44 9.30 5.91
N ARG A 183 3.76 10.42 6.16
CA ARG A 183 2.40 10.74 5.66
C ARG A 183 2.31 12.17 5.12
N ASP A 184 3.46 12.72 4.75
CA ASP A 184 3.56 14.09 4.27
C ASP A 184 2.96 14.23 2.85
N ARG A 185 2.46 15.42 2.54
CA ARG A 185 1.87 15.84 1.26
C ARG A 185 2.83 15.71 0.09
N SER A 186 4.13 15.83 0.36
CA SER A 186 5.19 15.86 -0.65
C SER A 186 5.63 14.46 -1.11
N ARG A 187 5.24 13.40 -0.40
CA ARG A 187 5.65 12.04 -0.68
C ARG A 187 4.52 11.27 -1.32
N GLU A 188 4.86 10.50 -2.34
CA GLU A 188 3.94 9.58 -2.98
C GLU A 188 3.84 8.27 -2.16
N HIS A 189 2.61 7.77 -1.95
CA HIS A 189 2.29 6.68 -1.03
C HIS A 189 1.75 5.44 -1.75
N ILE A 190 2.38 4.28 -1.54
CA ILE A 190 1.74 2.97 -1.75
C ILE A 190 1.05 2.60 -0.46
N TRP A 191 -0.21 2.16 -0.53
CA TRP A 191 -0.97 1.76 0.65
C TRP A 191 -0.92 0.25 0.84
N LEU A 192 -0.60 -0.17 2.06
CA LEU A 192 -0.59 -1.56 2.51
C LEU A 192 -1.89 -1.89 3.19
N TYR A 193 -2.66 -2.81 2.62
CA TYR A 193 -3.92 -3.30 3.17
C TYR A 193 -3.85 -4.80 3.44
N ALA A 194 -4.26 -5.23 4.63
CA ALA A 194 -4.35 -6.64 4.96
C ALA A 194 -5.78 -7.13 4.79
N LEU A 195 -6.07 -7.74 3.64
CA LEU A 195 -7.34 -8.39 3.37
C LEU A 195 -7.45 -9.65 4.24
N PRO A 196 -8.44 -9.74 5.16
CA PRO A 196 -8.64 -10.95 5.95
C PRO A 196 -9.20 -12.08 5.07
N ASN A 197 -8.69 -13.30 5.27
CA ASN A 197 -9.31 -14.52 4.78
C ASN A 197 -10.26 -15.06 5.87
N PRO A 198 -11.59 -15.07 5.66
CA PRO A 198 -12.54 -15.58 6.65
C PRO A 198 -12.47 -17.10 6.87
N GLN A 199 -11.84 -17.84 5.95
CA GLN A 199 -11.69 -19.29 6.00
C GLN A 199 -10.22 -19.68 5.84
N PRO A 200 -9.35 -19.35 6.83
CA PRO A 200 -7.90 -19.52 6.73
C PRO A 200 -7.45 -20.98 6.55
N ASP A 201 -8.25 -21.92 7.05
CA ASP A 201 -7.96 -23.35 6.93
C ASP A 201 -8.26 -23.93 5.54
N LYS A 202 -8.99 -23.21 4.70
CA LYS A 202 -9.32 -23.64 3.33
C LYS A 202 -8.25 -23.18 2.33
N PRO A 203 -7.77 -24.08 1.46
CA PRO A 203 -6.92 -23.72 0.33
C PRO A 203 -7.58 -22.68 -0.59
N LEU A 204 -6.85 -21.61 -0.90
CA LEU A 204 -7.25 -20.61 -1.87
C LEU A 204 -6.85 -21.06 -3.27
N ARG A 205 -7.82 -21.19 -4.17
CA ARG A 205 -7.59 -21.50 -5.58
C ARG A 205 -7.16 -20.25 -6.35
N GLU A 206 -7.89 -19.15 -6.14
CA GLU A 206 -7.81 -17.98 -7.00
C GLU A 206 -8.20 -16.71 -6.24
N LEU A 207 -7.57 -15.59 -6.60
CA LEU A 207 -7.97 -14.24 -6.21
C LEU A 207 -8.44 -13.52 -7.47
N ILE A 208 -9.67 -13.00 -7.44
CA ILE A 208 -10.21 -12.15 -8.49
C ILE A 208 -10.22 -10.71 -8.01
N CYS A 209 -9.53 -9.83 -8.72
CA CYS A 209 -9.55 -8.39 -8.49
C CYS A 209 -10.35 -7.72 -9.62
N ALA A 210 -11.55 -7.25 -9.33
CA ALA A 210 -12.44 -6.64 -10.30
C ALA A 210 -12.55 -5.12 -10.06
N PRO A 211 -12.31 -4.26 -11.06
CA PRO A 211 -12.60 -2.83 -10.94
C PRO A 211 -14.11 -2.58 -10.83
N VAL A 212 -14.50 -1.48 -10.17
CA VAL A 212 -15.91 -1.08 -10.02
C VAL A 212 -16.11 0.37 -10.49
N ASP A 213 -15.90 1.37 -9.62
CA ASP A 213 -16.15 2.78 -9.96
C ASP A 213 -14.87 3.57 -10.26
N GLU A 214 -13.69 3.01 -9.94
CA GLU A 214 -12.42 3.76 -10.00
C GLU A 214 -11.26 2.90 -10.47
N ARG A 215 -10.32 3.55 -11.18
CA ARG A 215 -9.06 2.92 -11.56
C ARG A 215 -8.13 2.81 -10.37
N SER A 216 -7.42 1.68 -10.29
CA SER A 216 -6.44 1.44 -9.24
C SER A 216 -5.30 0.57 -9.72
N LEU A 217 -4.19 0.59 -9.00
CA LEU A 217 -3.01 -0.22 -9.28
C LEU A 217 -2.71 -1.16 -8.12
N ILE A 218 -2.39 -2.41 -8.43
CA ILE A 218 -1.77 -3.34 -7.49
C ILE A 218 -0.31 -3.52 -7.90
N TYR A 219 0.61 -3.13 -7.02
CA TYR A 219 2.06 -3.24 -7.23
C TYR A 219 2.61 -4.60 -6.82
N ALA A 220 2.10 -5.16 -5.72
CA ALA A 220 2.53 -6.43 -5.20
C ALA A 220 1.50 -6.98 -4.20
N ILE A 221 1.55 -8.28 -4.00
CA ILE A 221 0.77 -8.97 -2.97
C ILE A 221 1.72 -9.89 -2.21
N SER A 222 1.52 -9.98 -0.90
CA SER A 222 2.14 -10.98 -0.04
C SER A 222 1.09 -11.70 0.77
N HIS A 223 1.39 -12.89 1.27
CA HIS A 223 0.46 -13.64 2.10
C HIS A 223 1.12 -14.05 3.41
N THR A 224 0.30 -14.27 4.43
CA THR A 224 0.76 -14.68 5.76
C THR A 224 -0.28 -15.54 6.46
N GLN A 225 0.19 -16.42 7.35
CA GLN A 225 -0.64 -17.21 8.27
C GLN A 225 -0.58 -16.66 9.71
N LEU A 226 -0.16 -15.41 9.89
CA LEU A 226 -0.26 -14.75 11.19
C LEU A 226 -1.73 -14.69 11.64
N ASN A 227 -1.98 -15.10 12.88
CA ASN A 227 -3.32 -15.04 13.48
C ASN A 227 -3.72 -13.60 13.83
N ASP A 228 -2.76 -12.80 14.28
CA ASP A 228 -2.96 -11.40 14.58
C ASP A 228 -2.88 -10.55 13.31
N HIS A 229 -3.61 -9.42 13.31
CA HIS A 229 -3.62 -8.51 12.17
C HIS A 229 -2.18 -8.01 11.85
N PRO A 230 -1.64 -8.27 10.64
CA PRO A 230 -0.21 -8.12 10.35
C PRO A 230 0.27 -6.66 10.38
N LEU A 231 -0.60 -5.70 10.07
CA LEU A 231 -0.27 -4.27 10.02
C LEU A 231 -0.62 -3.50 11.30
N ARG A 232 -1.14 -4.14 12.34
CA ARG A 232 -1.49 -3.48 13.60
C ARG A 232 -0.51 -3.87 14.69
N GLY A 233 0.04 -2.86 15.36
CA GLY A 233 0.93 -3.08 16.49
C GLY A 233 0.21 -3.88 17.57
N GLN A 234 0.81 -5.00 17.97
CA GLN A 234 0.36 -5.76 19.12
C GLN A 234 0.79 -5.09 20.42
N VAL A 235 0.16 -5.49 21.52
CA VAL A 235 0.59 -5.04 22.86
C VAL A 235 2.07 -5.41 23.03
N ARG A 236 2.91 -4.41 23.30
CA ARG A 236 4.35 -4.61 23.50
C ARG A 236 4.59 -5.62 24.62
N GLN A 237 5.09 -6.80 24.27
CA GLN A 237 5.52 -7.80 25.25
C GLN A 237 6.98 -7.54 25.63
N LYS A 238 7.22 -7.11 26.87
CA LYS A 238 8.58 -7.02 27.41
C LYS A 238 9.06 -8.43 27.74
N ARG A 239 9.95 -8.99 26.91
CA ARG A 239 10.68 -10.20 27.28
C ARG A 239 11.63 -9.85 28.43
N ARG A 240 11.55 -10.58 29.53
CA ARG A 240 12.64 -10.57 30.53
C ARG A 240 13.79 -11.36 29.92
N LEU A 241 14.96 -10.75 29.87
CA LEU A 241 16.19 -11.50 29.66
C LEU A 241 16.35 -12.38 30.91
N VAL A 242 16.35 -13.68 30.71
CA VAL A 242 16.70 -14.69 31.73
C VAL A 242 18.15 -15.05 31.51
#